data_AF-A0A9D8FEL0-F1
#
_entry.id   AF-A0A9D8FEL0-F1
#
_cell.length_a   1.000
_cell.length_b   1.000
_cell.length_c   1.000
_cell.angle_alpha   90.00
_cell.angle_beta   90.00
_cell.angle_gamma   90.00
#
_symmetry.space_group_name_H-M   'P 1'
#
loop_
_entity.id
_entity.type
_entity.pdbx_description
1 polymer ?
#
loop_
_entity_poly.entity_id
_entity_poly.type
_entity_poly.pdbx_seq_one_letter_code
_entity_poly.pdbx_strand_id
1 'polypeptide(L)'
;MSVIGEILVAFLFGSVVGLLVQRSRFCNTAALRDAILFKTYRNTEALLLAMMVLTIGFTTFITFGQGHTMKFDVGLNQVIGLFIFGIGMVLAGACTVSTWVKSGEGNVGAIWALIFTFIGMFLFSLLWSFNYWPPAPIAMTGEPNLETLQLGFANAETLQEKTGIPAIFFGLIQFAVLLFIYLKIQAKKSLKTTGEG
;
A
#
# COMPACT_ATOMS: atom_id res chain seq x y z
N MET A 1 -20.47 6.42 17.48
CA MET A 1 -19.86 7.37 18.42
C MET A 1 -20.31 8.77 17.99
N SER A 2 -20.06 9.86 18.74
CA SER A 2 -20.34 11.20 18.20
C SER A 2 -19.34 11.50 17.09
N VAL A 3 -19.78 12.17 16.01
CA VAL A 3 -18.93 12.52 14.85
C VAL A 3 -17.66 13.28 15.28
N ILE A 4 -17.79 14.14 16.29
CA ILE A 4 -16.68 14.90 16.87
C ILE A 4 -15.67 13.95 17.55
N GLY A 5 -16.16 12.93 18.26
CA GLY A 5 -15.32 11.92 18.89
C GLY A 5 -14.52 11.12 17.86
N GLU A 6 -15.13 10.74 16.74
CA GLU A 6 -14.45 10.01 15.66
C GLU A 6 -13.34 10.85 15.00
N ILE A 7 -13.60 12.13 14.76
CA ILE A 7 -12.59 13.07 14.21
C ILE A 7 -11.42 13.24 15.18
N LEU A 8 -11.68 13.39 16.48
CA LEU A 8 -10.62 13.53 17.48
C LEU A 8 -9.76 12.28 17.60
N VAL A 9 -10.38 11.10 17.60
CA VAL A 9 -9.65 9.82 17.61
C VAL A 9 -8.80 9.68 16.35
N ALA A 10 -9.35 9.99 15.17
CA ALA A 10 -8.61 9.95 13.91
C ALA A 10 -7.44 10.94 13.90
N PHE A 11 -7.62 12.14 14.43
CA PHE A 11 -6.57 13.16 14.53
C PHE A 11 -5.45 12.74 15.48
N LEU A 12 -5.80 12.22 16.67
CA LEU A 12 -4.82 11.72 17.64
C LEU A 12 -4.05 10.53 17.06
N PHE A 13 -4.75 9.58 16.46
CA PHE A 13 -4.13 8.41 15.84
C PHE A 13 -3.20 8.82 14.69
N GLY A 14 -3.67 9.69 13.78
CA GLY A 14 -2.85 10.22 12.69
C GLY A 14 -1.61 10.96 13.18
N SER A 15 -1.73 11.76 14.25
CA SER A 15 -0.59 12.47 14.84
C SER A 15 0.45 11.52 15.43
N VAL A 16 0.02 10.49 16.18
CA VAL A 16 0.93 9.49 16.76
C VAL A 16 1.62 8.69 15.66
N VAL A 17 0.88 8.22 14.66
CA VAL A 17 1.44 7.49 13.52
C VAL A 17 2.44 8.37 12.75
N GLY A 18 2.10 9.64 12.51
CA GLY A 18 2.99 10.59 11.86
C GLY A 18 4.34 10.75 12.59
N LEU A 19 4.31 10.90 13.91
CA LEU A 19 5.53 10.99 14.74
C LEU A 19 6.37 9.70 14.67
N LEU A 20 5.73 8.53 14.69
CA LEU A 20 6.43 7.24 14.58
C LEU A 20 7.11 7.07 13.21
N VAL A 21 6.41 7.45 12.13
CA VAL A 21 6.96 7.39 10.76
C VAL A 21 8.11 8.39 10.60
N GLN A 22 8.00 9.59 11.18
CA GLN A 22 9.08 10.57 11.19
C GLN A 22 10.34 10.04 11.86
N ARG A 23 10.22 9.42 13.05
CA ARG A 23 11.36 8.85 13.77
C ARG A 23 11.99 7.64 13.10
N SER A 24 11.17 6.80 12.44
CA SER A 24 11.65 5.59 11.77
C SER A 24 12.21 5.84 10.37
N ARG A 25 12.08 7.05 9.80
CA ARG A 25 12.45 7.39 8.42
C ARG A 25 11.95 6.33 7.42
N PHE A 26 10.70 5.90 7.61
CA PHE A 26 10.16 4.76 6.91
C PHE A 26 9.90 5.10 5.43
N CYS A 27 10.58 4.40 4.53
CA CYS A 27 10.38 4.50 3.09
C CYS A 27 10.34 3.11 2.47
N ASN A 28 9.18 2.72 1.96
CA ASN A 28 8.97 1.39 1.37
C ASN A 28 9.92 1.13 0.19
N THR A 29 10.12 2.15 -0.66
CA THR A 29 11.04 2.07 -1.80
C THR A 29 12.50 1.93 -1.37
N ALA A 30 12.92 2.63 -0.30
CA ALA A 30 14.26 2.48 0.25
C ALA A 30 14.46 1.11 0.89
N ALA A 31 13.44 0.58 1.59
CA ALA A 31 13.49 -0.75 2.20
C ALA A 31 13.70 -1.87 1.16
N LEU A 32 13.10 -1.74 -0.03
CA LEU A 32 13.31 -2.67 -1.14
C LEU A 32 14.68 -2.48 -1.80
N ARG A 33 15.07 -1.22 -2.08
CA ARG A 33 16.38 -0.90 -2.67
C ARG A 33 17.53 -1.38 -1.79
N ASP A 34 17.45 -1.15 -0.49
CA ASP A 34 18.51 -1.48 0.46
C ASP A 34 18.63 -3.01 0.66
N ALA A 35 17.52 -3.75 0.55
CA ALA A 35 17.52 -5.22 0.55
C ALA A 35 18.24 -5.80 -0.68
N ILE A 36 17.98 -5.22 -1.86
CA ILE A 36 18.51 -5.72 -3.14
C ILE A 36 19.98 -5.31 -3.31
N LEU A 37 20.29 -4.03 -3.08
CA LEU A 37 21.59 -3.46 -3.44
C LEU A 37 22.63 -3.60 -2.32
N PHE A 38 22.24 -3.30 -1.07
CA PHE A 38 23.17 -3.28 0.07
C PHE A 38 23.10 -4.55 0.92
N LYS A 39 22.12 -5.43 0.68
CA LYS A 39 21.82 -6.60 1.52
C LYS A 39 21.64 -6.21 3.00
N THR A 40 21.14 -5.00 3.24
CA THR A 40 20.86 -4.47 4.58
C THR A 40 19.37 -4.61 4.85
N TYR A 41 19.01 -5.50 5.75
CA TYR A 41 17.61 -5.90 5.95
C TYR A 41 16.87 -5.12 7.05
N ARG A 42 17.49 -4.12 7.70
CA ARG A 42 16.88 -3.40 8.84
C ARG A 42 15.53 -2.78 8.49
N ASN A 43 15.45 -2.06 7.37
CA ASN A 43 14.24 -1.37 6.93
C ASN A 43 13.22 -2.35 6.35
N THR A 44 13.69 -3.39 5.67
CA THR A 44 12.87 -4.47 5.08
C THR A 44 12.21 -5.32 6.16
N GLU A 45 12.91 -5.58 7.26
CA GLU A 45 12.39 -6.32 8.42
C GLU A 45 11.23 -5.57 9.08
N ALA A 46 11.41 -4.26 9.30
CA ALA A 46 10.35 -3.39 9.83
C ALA A 46 9.13 -3.33 8.89
N LEU A 47 9.35 -3.29 7.58
CA LEU A 47 8.28 -3.34 6.58
C LEU A 47 7.51 -4.67 6.63
N LEU A 48 8.21 -5.81 6.66
CA LEU A 48 7.58 -7.13 6.74
C LEU A 48 6.76 -7.28 8.02
N LEU A 49 7.31 -6.85 9.17
CA LEU A 49 6.59 -6.85 10.44
C LEU A 49 5.34 -5.97 10.39
N ALA A 50 5.44 -4.76 9.82
CA ALA A 50 4.28 -3.89 9.65
C ALA A 50 3.21 -4.55 8.77
N MET A 51 3.59 -5.12 7.63
CA MET A 51 2.66 -5.82 6.74
C MET A 51 1.96 -7.00 7.42
N MET A 52 2.69 -7.77 8.25
CA MET A 52 2.11 -8.86 9.04
C MET A 52 1.09 -8.36 10.06
N VAL A 53 1.43 -7.34 10.85
CA VAL A 53 0.52 -6.74 11.85
C VAL A 53 -0.72 -6.15 11.18
N LEU A 54 -0.56 -5.43 10.06
CA LEU A 54 -1.68 -4.88 9.29
C LEU A 54 -2.57 -5.98 8.75
N THR A 55 -2.00 -7.07 8.22
CA THR A 55 -2.79 -8.21 7.70
C THR A 55 -3.65 -8.84 8.80
N ILE A 56 -3.09 -9.06 9.99
CA ILE A 56 -3.84 -9.58 11.14
C ILE A 56 -4.90 -8.56 11.60
N GLY A 57 -4.55 -7.28 11.67
CA GLY A 57 -5.49 -6.22 12.04
C GLY A 57 -6.70 -6.18 11.11
N PHE A 58 -6.47 -6.07 9.79
CA PHE A 58 -7.54 -6.02 8.79
C PHE A 58 -8.40 -7.28 8.79
N THR A 59 -7.80 -8.47 8.86
CA THR A 59 -8.57 -9.73 8.90
C THR A 59 -9.45 -9.82 10.14
N THR A 60 -8.94 -9.36 11.29
CA THR A 60 -9.70 -9.28 12.54
C THR A 60 -10.87 -8.30 12.41
N PHE A 61 -10.64 -7.09 11.89
CA PHE A 61 -11.70 -6.08 11.69
C PHE A 61 -12.80 -6.55 10.71
N ILE A 62 -12.45 -7.31 9.67
CA ILE A 62 -13.40 -7.93 8.74
C ILE A 62 -14.25 -8.97 9.47
N THR A 63 -13.66 -9.86 10.28
CA THR A 63 -14.42 -10.86 11.06
C THR A 63 -15.37 -10.26 12.09
N PHE A 64 -15.04 -9.11 12.68
CA PHE A 64 -15.90 -8.42 13.65
C PHE A 64 -16.98 -7.53 12.98
N GLY A 65 -17.07 -7.50 11.64
CA GLY A 65 -18.15 -6.81 10.92
C GLY A 65 -18.09 -5.28 10.97
N GLN A 66 -16.96 -4.70 11.36
CA GLN A 66 -16.71 -3.25 11.42
C GLN A 66 -15.73 -2.77 10.32
N GLY A 67 -15.23 -3.68 9.49
CA GLY A 67 -14.37 -3.36 8.36
C GLY A 67 -15.18 -2.89 7.16
N HIS A 68 -15.28 -1.58 6.93
CA HIS A 68 -15.70 -1.06 5.62
C HIS A 68 -14.57 -1.27 4.63
N THR A 69 -14.54 -2.43 3.96
CA THR A 69 -13.56 -2.65 2.89
C THR A 69 -14.02 -1.96 1.62
N MET A 70 -13.08 -1.32 0.94
CA MET A 70 -13.34 -0.72 -0.37
C MET A 70 -13.17 -1.81 -1.42
N LYS A 71 -14.20 -2.03 -2.25
CA LYS A 71 -14.15 -2.96 -3.37
C LYS A 71 -13.33 -2.33 -4.51
N PHE A 72 -12.14 -2.88 -4.75
CA PHE A 72 -11.27 -2.52 -5.87
C PHE A 72 -11.12 -3.69 -6.83
N ASP A 73 -11.60 -3.53 -8.06
CA ASP A 73 -11.30 -4.46 -9.14
C ASP A 73 -9.93 -4.12 -9.76
N VAL A 74 -9.10 -5.13 -9.99
CA VAL A 74 -7.82 -4.94 -10.66
C VAL A 74 -7.94 -5.25 -12.14
N GLY A 75 -7.72 -4.23 -12.96
CA GLY A 75 -7.62 -4.33 -14.42
C GLY A 75 -6.22 -4.02 -14.90
N LEU A 76 -6.00 -4.16 -16.22
CA LEU A 76 -4.73 -3.81 -16.87
C LEU A 76 -4.32 -2.35 -16.60
N ASN A 77 -5.31 -1.46 -16.47
CA ASN A 77 -5.13 -0.05 -16.13
C ASN A 77 -4.39 0.14 -14.80
N GLN A 78 -4.61 -0.75 -13.81
CA GLN A 78 -3.93 -0.71 -12.52
C GLN A 78 -2.44 -1.06 -12.67
N VAL A 79 -2.10 -2.04 -13.52
CA VAL A 79 -0.71 -2.45 -13.75
C VAL A 79 0.08 -1.31 -14.40
N ILE A 80 -0.52 -0.68 -15.42
CA ILE A 80 0.06 0.47 -16.11
C ILE A 80 0.22 1.65 -15.13
N GLY A 81 -0.81 1.92 -14.32
CA GLY A 81 -0.79 2.96 -13.29
C GLY A 81 0.31 2.71 -12.24
N LEU A 82 0.48 1.47 -11.77
CA LEU A 82 1.51 1.10 -10.81
C LEU A 82 2.92 1.34 -11.35
N PHE A 83 3.15 1.06 -12.64
CA PHE A 83 4.44 1.28 -13.29
C PHE A 83 4.77 2.78 -13.44
N ILE A 84 3.81 3.57 -13.93
CA ILE A 84 3.96 5.04 -14.05
C ILE A 84 4.18 5.67 -12.67
N PHE A 85 3.39 5.25 -11.67
CA PHE A 85 3.54 5.71 -10.29
C PHE A 85 4.92 5.34 -9.72
N GLY A 86 5.41 4.14 -10.02
CA GLY A 86 6.76 3.69 -9.66
C GLY A 86 7.85 4.58 -10.24
N ILE A 87 7.77 4.91 -11.53
CA ILE A 87 8.69 5.84 -12.20
C ILE A 87 8.63 7.22 -11.52
N GLY A 88 7.42 7.72 -11.23
CA GLY A 88 7.22 8.97 -10.51
C GLY A 88 7.88 8.99 -9.12
N MET A 89 7.77 7.91 -8.35
CA MET A 89 8.44 7.78 -7.05
C MET A 89 9.97 7.82 -7.15
N VAL A 90 10.55 7.25 -8.21
CA VAL A 90 12.00 7.29 -8.44
C VAL A 90 12.45 8.71 -8.80
N LEU A 91 11.72 9.39 -9.68
CA LEU A 91 12.00 10.78 -10.08
C LEU A 91 11.85 11.76 -8.90
N ALA A 92 10.86 11.57 -8.04
CA ALA A 92 10.65 12.39 -6.85
C ALA A 92 11.66 12.08 -5.71
N GLY A 93 12.37 10.96 -5.77
CA GLY A 93 13.33 10.54 -4.74
C GLY A 93 12.71 10.17 -3.39
N ALA A 94 11.40 9.89 -3.34
CA ALA A 94 10.66 9.60 -2.12
C ALA A 94 9.37 8.81 -2.42
N CYS A 95 8.98 7.90 -1.51
CA CYS A 95 7.63 7.31 -1.55
C CYS A 95 6.62 8.29 -0.94
N THR A 96 5.34 8.12 -1.27
CA THR A 96 4.24 8.97 -0.78
C THR A 96 4.24 9.17 0.74
N VAL A 97 4.43 8.10 1.52
CA VAL A 97 4.50 8.23 2.99
C VAL A 97 5.66 9.13 3.43
N SER A 98 6.82 8.99 2.79
CA SER A 98 7.99 9.80 3.12
C SER A 98 7.92 11.24 2.59
N THR A 99 7.17 11.51 1.51
CA THR A 99 6.97 12.89 1.03
C THR A 99 6.13 13.69 2.03
N TRP A 100 5.09 13.08 2.62
CA TRP A 100 4.31 13.69 3.70
C TRP A 100 5.16 14.07 4.91
N VAL A 101 6.00 13.14 5.39
CA VAL A 101 6.88 13.38 6.53
C VAL A 101 7.95 14.42 6.23
N LYS A 102 8.66 14.31 5.09
CA LYS A 102 9.69 15.28 4.69
C LYS A 102 9.12 16.67 4.44
N SER A 103 7.88 16.76 3.95
CA SER A 103 7.15 18.01 3.82
C SER A 103 6.92 18.65 5.19
N GLY A 104 6.57 17.85 6.22
CA GLY A 104 6.46 18.31 7.60
C GLY A 104 7.81 18.69 8.25
N GLU A 105 8.92 18.10 7.80
CA GLU A 105 10.29 18.49 8.21
C GLU A 105 10.78 19.79 7.54
N GLY A 106 10.02 20.38 6.62
CA GLY A 106 10.39 21.60 5.91
C GLY A 106 11.26 21.39 4.66
N ASN A 107 11.33 20.16 4.13
CA ASN A 107 12.06 19.91 2.89
C ASN A 107 11.29 20.47 1.69
N VAL A 108 11.79 21.57 1.12
CA VAL A 108 11.19 22.26 -0.04
C VAL A 108 11.02 21.30 -1.24
N GLY A 109 11.96 20.38 -1.48
CA GLY A 109 11.84 19.41 -2.56
C GLY A 109 10.66 18.43 -2.36
N ALA A 110 10.39 18.03 -1.12
CA ALA A 110 9.25 17.15 -0.80
C ALA A 110 7.91 17.88 -0.89
N ILE A 111 7.87 19.18 -0.55
CA ILE A 111 6.69 20.03 -0.71
C ILE A 111 6.30 20.12 -2.18
N TRP A 112 7.27 20.39 -3.07
CA TRP A 112 7.02 20.41 -4.52
C TRP A 112 6.53 19.06 -5.03
N ALA A 113 7.17 17.96 -4.63
CA ALA A 113 6.73 16.62 -5.04
C ALA A 113 5.29 16.32 -4.60
N LEU A 114 4.90 16.74 -3.40
CA LEU A 114 3.54 16.58 -2.87
C LEU A 114 2.54 17.42 -3.69
N ILE A 115 2.84 18.69 -3.97
CA ILE A 115 1.98 19.56 -4.80
C ILE A 115 1.76 18.96 -6.19
N PHE A 116 2.84 18.55 -6.87
CA PHE A 116 2.72 17.93 -8.20
C PHE A 116 1.99 16.59 -8.18
N THR A 117 2.06 15.84 -7.07
CA THR A 117 1.27 14.61 -6.91
C THR A 117 -0.22 14.93 -6.88
N PHE A 118 -0.65 15.95 -6.12
CA PHE A 118 -2.05 16.38 -6.09
C PHE A 118 -2.53 16.96 -7.43
N ILE A 119 -1.70 17.79 -8.07
CA ILE A 119 -2.01 18.34 -9.40
C ILE A 119 -2.16 17.20 -10.41
N GLY A 120 -1.23 16.23 -10.44
CA GLY A 120 -1.31 15.09 -11.34
C GLY A 120 -2.55 14.22 -11.09
N MET A 121 -2.89 13.97 -9.83
CA MET A 121 -4.09 13.19 -9.47
C MET A 121 -5.38 13.92 -9.89
N PHE A 122 -5.43 15.24 -9.71
CA PHE A 122 -6.55 16.07 -10.12
C PHE A 122 -6.70 16.17 -11.65
N LEU A 123 -5.59 16.40 -12.38
CA LEU A 123 -5.59 16.42 -13.84
C LEU A 123 -5.97 15.06 -14.41
N PHE A 124 -5.45 13.97 -13.87
CA PHE A 124 -5.81 12.63 -14.31
C PHE A 124 -7.31 12.37 -14.08
N SER A 125 -7.84 12.75 -12.91
CA SER A 125 -9.28 12.64 -12.64
C SER A 125 -10.12 13.47 -13.60
N LEU A 126 -9.68 14.67 -13.96
CA LEU A 126 -10.37 15.53 -14.93
C LEU A 126 -10.31 14.94 -16.34
N LEU A 127 -9.12 14.54 -16.81
CA LEU A 127 -8.94 13.93 -18.13
C LEU A 127 -9.77 12.66 -18.28
N TRP A 128 -9.80 11.82 -17.24
CA TRP A 128 -10.63 10.63 -17.23
C TRP A 128 -12.12 11.01 -17.25
N SER A 129 -12.53 12.02 -16.47
CA SER A 129 -13.90 12.54 -16.50
C SER A 129 -14.29 13.15 -17.86
N PHE A 130 -13.38 13.79 -18.59
CA PHE A 130 -13.65 14.37 -19.90
C PHE A 130 -13.71 13.31 -21.00
N ASN A 131 -12.88 12.27 -20.91
CA ASN A 131 -12.84 11.20 -21.90
C ASN A 131 -14.00 10.19 -21.74
N TYR A 132 -14.52 10.02 -20.52
CA TYR A 132 -15.53 9.00 -20.18
C TYR A 132 -16.96 9.55 -19.91
N TRP A 133 -17.29 10.78 -20.33
CA TRP A 133 -18.62 11.40 -20.18
C TRP A 133 -19.22 11.73 -21.56
N PRO A 134 -20.35 11.13 -22.06
CA PRO A 134 -21.60 10.69 -21.42
C PRO A 134 -21.77 9.14 -21.25
N PRO A 135 -22.81 8.63 -20.55
CA PRO A 135 -22.66 7.56 -19.56
C PRO A 135 -22.80 6.13 -20.13
N ALA A 136 -21.70 5.40 -20.10
CA ALA A 136 -21.59 4.16 -19.37
C ALA A 136 -20.10 3.97 -19.09
N PRO A 137 -19.66 3.75 -17.83
CA PRO A 137 -18.42 3.05 -17.65
C PRO A 137 -18.54 1.79 -18.49
N ILE A 138 -17.60 1.56 -19.40
CA ILE A 138 -17.54 0.35 -20.24
C ILE A 138 -17.44 -0.94 -19.37
N ALA A 139 -17.30 -0.77 -18.05
CA ALA A 139 -17.44 -1.78 -17.01
C ALA A 139 -18.90 -2.20 -16.70
N MET A 140 -19.92 -1.47 -17.18
CA MET A 140 -21.35 -1.75 -16.95
C MET A 140 -22.08 -2.28 -18.19
N THR A 141 -21.43 -2.37 -19.35
CA THR A 141 -22.07 -2.82 -20.62
C THR A 141 -21.98 -4.32 -20.89
N GLY A 142 -21.30 -5.11 -20.04
CA GLY A 142 -21.27 -6.57 -20.19
C GLY A 142 -20.54 -7.07 -21.46
N GLU A 143 -19.85 -6.19 -22.17
CA GLU A 143 -19.03 -6.52 -23.33
C GLU A 143 -17.56 -6.69 -22.91
N PRO A 144 -16.86 -7.76 -23.35
CA PRO A 144 -15.46 -7.97 -23.00
C PRO A 144 -14.59 -6.94 -23.71
N ASN A 145 -14.12 -5.95 -22.96
CA ASN A 145 -13.22 -4.91 -23.46
C ASN A 145 -11.80 -5.12 -22.91
N LEU A 146 -10.79 -4.84 -23.72
CA LEU A 146 -9.38 -5.09 -23.38
C LEU A 146 -8.90 -4.22 -22.18
N GLU A 147 -9.60 -3.11 -21.91
CA GLU A 147 -9.36 -2.23 -20.76
C GLU A 147 -10.00 -2.75 -19.45
N THR A 148 -11.02 -3.61 -19.57
CA THR A 148 -11.72 -4.29 -18.47
C THR A 148 -11.38 -5.76 -18.38
N LEU A 149 -10.28 -6.22 -19.02
CA LEU A 149 -9.67 -7.51 -18.67
C LEU A 149 -9.18 -7.40 -17.22
N GLN A 150 -10.10 -7.64 -16.30
CA GLN A 150 -9.92 -7.74 -14.87
C GLN A 150 -9.09 -9.00 -14.64
N LEU A 151 -7.78 -8.85 -14.80
CA LEU A 151 -6.80 -9.88 -14.51
C LEU A 151 -6.67 -9.99 -12.99
N GLY A 152 -7.69 -10.60 -12.39
CA GLY A 152 -7.68 -11.00 -10.99
C GLY A 152 -8.49 -10.09 -10.08
N PHE A 153 -8.68 -10.60 -8.88
CA PHE A 153 -9.38 -9.96 -7.79
C PHE A 153 -8.30 -9.67 -6.73
N ALA A 154 -8.15 -8.43 -6.27
CA ALA A 154 -7.07 -8.09 -5.33
C ALA A 154 -7.52 -8.06 -3.86
N ASN A 155 -8.83 -8.06 -3.58
CA ASN A 155 -9.33 -7.94 -2.22
C ASN A 155 -9.75 -9.30 -1.67
N ALA A 156 -9.43 -9.55 -0.39
CA ALA A 156 -9.87 -10.73 0.32
C ALA A 156 -11.40 -10.86 0.33
N GLU A 157 -12.13 -9.74 0.35
CA GLU A 157 -13.60 -9.74 0.36
C GLU A 157 -14.21 -10.03 -1.02
N THR A 158 -13.61 -9.56 -2.12
CA THR A 158 -14.07 -9.90 -3.49
C THR A 158 -13.71 -11.34 -3.86
N LEU A 159 -12.63 -11.90 -3.30
CA LEU A 159 -12.35 -13.35 -3.33
C LEU A 159 -13.35 -14.14 -2.50
N GLN A 160 -13.71 -13.65 -1.31
CA GLN A 160 -14.67 -14.30 -0.41
C GLN A 160 -16.08 -14.40 -1.03
N GLU A 161 -16.55 -13.37 -1.75
CA GLU A 161 -17.85 -13.39 -2.45
C GLU A 161 -17.93 -14.46 -3.57
N LYS A 162 -16.81 -14.80 -4.23
CA LYS A 162 -16.80 -15.83 -5.30
C LYS A 162 -16.36 -17.23 -4.86
N THR A 163 -15.51 -17.33 -3.85
CA THR A 163 -14.94 -18.63 -3.41
C THR A 163 -15.64 -19.20 -2.18
N GLY A 164 -16.42 -18.40 -1.44
CA GLY A 164 -17.07 -18.85 -0.20
C GLY A 164 -16.10 -19.14 0.96
N ILE A 165 -14.82 -18.78 0.81
CA ILE A 165 -13.76 -19.02 1.78
C ILE A 165 -13.64 -17.78 2.69
N PRO A 166 -13.64 -17.94 4.02
CA PRO A 166 -13.54 -16.81 4.95
C PRO A 166 -12.23 -16.02 4.77
N ALA A 167 -12.28 -14.68 4.81
CA ALA A 167 -11.12 -13.77 4.67
C ALA A 167 -9.93 -14.12 5.58
N ILE A 168 -10.19 -14.80 6.69
CA ILE A 168 -9.18 -15.32 7.62
C ILE A 168 -8.21 -16.26 6.91
N PHE A 169 -8.67 -17.09 5.96
CA PHE A 169 -7.83 -18.04 5.24
C PHE A 169 -6.81 -17.33 4.34
N PHE A 170 -7.25 -16.30 3.60
CA PHE A 170 -6.35 -15.47 2.78
C PHE A 170 -5.39 -14.66 3.65
N GLY A 171 -5.86 -14.15 4.78
CA GLY A 171 -5.04 -13.49 5.79
C GLY A 171 -3.93 -14.38 6.36
N LEU A 172 -4.28 -15.62 6.72
CA LEU A 172 -3.35 -16.62 7.25
C LEU A 172 -2.32 -17.06 6.21
N ILE A 173 -2.72 -17.24 4.95
CA ILE A 173 -1.79 -17.56 3.86
C ILE A 173 -0.81 -16.40 3.66
N GLN A 174 -1.30 -15.17 3.56
CA GLN A 174 -0.44 -13.99 3.42
C GLN A 174 0.52 -13.87 4.60
N PHE A 175 0.03 -14.07 5.83
CA PHE A 175 0.87 -14.06 7.03
C PHE A 175 1.92 -15.17 7.01
N ALA A 176 1.56 -16.40 6.62
CA ALA A 176 2.49 -17.51 6.53
C ALA A 176 3.59 -17.27 5.49
N VAL A 177 3.24 -16.69 4.33
CA VAL A 177 4.21 -16.31 3.29
C VAL A 177 5.16 -15.22 3.80
N LEU A 178 4.63 -14.17 4.43
CA LEU A 178 5.44 -13.10 5.01
C LEU A 178 6.35 -13.61 6.13
N LEU A 179 5.85 -14.49 6.99
CA LEU A 179 6.60 -15.12 8.06
C LEU A 179 7.71 -16.02 7.51
N PHE A 180 7.44 -16.80 6.46
CA PHE A 180 8.47 -17.60 5.78
C PHE A 180 9.60 -16.73 5.22
N ILE A 181 9.26 -15.61 4.58
CA ILE A 181 10.24 -14.64 4.06
C ILE A 181 11.02 -14.03 5.22
N TYR A 182 10.35 -13.63 6.31
CA TYR A 182 10.98 -13.07 7.51
C TYR A 182 11.97 -14.06 8.13
N LEU A 183 11.58 -15.32 8.34
CA LEU A 183 12.45 -16.35 8.90
C LEU A 183 13.65 -16.66 7.98
N LYS A 184 13.45 -16.68 6.66
CA LYS A 184 14.56 -16.86 5.69
C LYS A 184 15.58 -15.72 5.75
N ILE A 185 15.12 -14.48 5.92
CA ILE A 185 15.99 -13.33 6.09
C ILE A 185 16.77 -13.43 7.40
N GLN A 186 16.10 -13.82 8.49
CA GLN A 186 16.75 -13.98 9.79
C GLN A 186 17.79 -15.11 9.78
N ALA A 187 17.48 -16.25 9.15
CA ALA A 187 18.41 -17.37 8.99
C ALA A 187 19.65 -16.97 8.17
N LYS A 188 19.49 -16.23 7.07
CA LYS A 188 20.63 -15.69 6.30
C LYS A 188 21.50 -14.75 7.11
N LYS A 189 20.90 -13.96 8.00
CA LYS A 189 21.62 -13.05 8.88
C LYS A 189 22.43 -13.83 9.91
N SER A 190 21.83 -14.83 10.57
CA SER A 190 22.49 -15.71 11.54
C SER A 190 23.69 -16.45 10.94
N LEU A 191 23.56 -16.99 9.71
CA LEU A 191 24.65 -17.70 9.04
C LEU A 191 25.86 -16.81 8.71
N LYS A 192 25.63 -15.53 8.38
CA LYS A 192 26.73 -14.58 8.16
C LYS A 192 27.48 -14.26 9.45
N THR A 193 26.77 -14.17 10.58
CA THR A 193 27.38 -13.87 11.88
C THR A 193 28.21 -15.04 12.41
N THR A 194 27.89 -16.29 12.05
CA THR A 194 28.65 -17.49 12.44
C THR A 194 29.84 -17.79 11.52
N GLY A 195 29.87 -17.26 10.30
CA GLY A 195 30.96 -17.46 9.34
C GLY A 195 32.12 -16.48 9.44
N GLU A 196 32.03 -15.48 10.34
CA GLU A 196 33.10 -14.51 10.65
C GLU A 196 33.80 -14.83 12.00
N GLY A 197 33.60 -16.03 12.54
CA GLY A 197 34.22 -16.54 13.76
C GLY A 197 35.35 -17.51 13.51
#